data_AF-A0A958YBE5-F1
#
_entry.id   AF-A0A958YBE5-F1
#
_cell.length_a   1.000
_cell.length_b   1.000
_cell.length_c   1.000
_cell.angle_alpha   90.00
_cell.angle_beta   90.00
_cell.angle_gamma   90.00
#
_symmetry.space_group_name_H-M   'P 1'
#
loop_
_entity.id
_entity.type
_entity.pdbx_description
1 polymer ?
#
loop_
_entity_poly.entity_id
_entity_poly.type
_entity_poly.pdbx_seq_one_letter_code
_entity_poly.pdbx_strand_id
1 'polypeptide(L)'
;MFQLGKTIVSEDILDKDFVCNLNACKGACCVDGDAGAPLEKNETKILQEIYPKIKPYLRKEGIQAIESQGTHIVAENEELETPLVEGQECAYVTFDSKGTALCGIEQA
;
A
#
# COMPACT_ATOMS: atom_id res chain seq x y z
N MET A 1 -11.42 -18.04 -20.32
CA MET A 1 -11.20 -16.67 -20.86
C MET A 1 -12.54 -16.18 -21.36
N PHE A 2 -12.94 -14.94 -21.05
CA PHE A 2 -14.22 -14.36 -21.48
C PHE A 2 -14.00 -13.10 -22.33
N GLN A 3 -14.98 -12.75 -23.18
CA GLN A 3 -14.87 -11.65 -24.13
C GLN A 3 -15.68 -10.44 -23.67
N LEU A 4 -15.04 -9.26 -23.66
CA LEU A 4 -15.69 -7.96 -23.46
C LEU A 4 -15.52 -7.14 -24.74
N GLY A 5 -16.60 -6.96 -25.51
CA GLY A 5 -16.55 -6.28 -26.80
C GLY A 5 -15.61 -6.98 -27.79
N LYS A 6 -14.46 -6.37 -28.10
CA LYS A 6 -13.41 -6.94 -28.98
C LYS A 6 -12.18 -7.46 -28.20
N THR A 7 -12.20 -7.40 -26.88
CA THR A 7 -11.08 -7.79 -26.02
C THR A 7 -11.32 -9.15 -25.41
N ILE A 8 -10.31 -10.03 -25.46
CA ILE A 8 -10.32 -11.32 -24.76
C ILE A 8 -9.63 -11.11 -23.41
N VAL A 9 -10.32 -11.45 -22.33
CA VAL A 9 -9.86 -11.31 -20.94
C VAL A 9 -9.65 -12.69 -20.34
N SER A 10 -8.53 -12.90 -19.65
CA SER A 10 -8.29 -14.15 -18.93
C SER A 10 -9.27 -14.29 -17.76
N GLU A 11 -9.80 -15.49 -17.54
CA GLU A 11 -10.62 -15.77 -16.34
C GLU A 11 -9.78 -15.71 -15.07
N ASP A 12 -8.46 -15.85 -15.19
CA ASP A 12 -7.51 -15.66 -14.09
C ASP A 12 -7.72 -14.35 -13.33
N ILE A 13 -8.27 -13.31 -13.97
CA ILE A 13 -8.56 -12.03 -13.31
C ILE A 13 -9.65 -12.12 -12.23
N LEU A 14 -10.47 -13.19 -12.27
CA LEU A 14 -11.56 -13.43 -11.31
C LEU A 14 -11.09 -14.27 -10.13
N ASP A 15 -10.10 -15.15 -10.36
CA ASP A 15 -9.71 -16.19 -9.41
C ASP A 15 -8.36 -15.94 -8.74
N LYS A 16 -7.50 -15.10 -9.34
CA LYS A 16 -6.14 -14.87 -8.84
C LYS A 16 -6.02 -13.50 -8.20
N ASP A 17 -5.45 -13.49 -7.00
CA ASP A 17 -5.06 -12.26 -6.33
C ASP A 17 -3.92 -11.55 -7.08
N PHE A 18 -4.01 -10.23 -7.16
CA PHE A 18 -2.97 -9.41 -7.74
C PHE A 18 -1.76 -9.34 -6.80
N VAL A 19 -0.56 -9.59 -7.33
CA VAL A 19 0.70 -9.37 -6.61
C VAL A 19 1.59 -8.43 -7.40
N CYS A 20 2.20 -7.47 -6.71
CA CYS A 20 3.11 -6.52 -7.32
C CYS A 20 4.32 -7.23 -7.95
N ASN A 21 4.60 -6.96 -9.23
CA ASN A 21 5.85 -7.38 -9.86
C ASN A 21 6.95 -6.35 -9.59
N LEU A 22 7.56 -6.43 -8.41
CA LEU A 22 8.63 -5.51 -7.99
C LEU A 22 9.89 -5.59 -8.86
N ASN A 23 10.09 -6.67 -9.61
CA ASN A 23 11.16 -6.71 -10.61
C ASN A 23 10.91 -5.77 -11.78
N ALA A 24 9.63 -5.59 -12.16
CA ALA A 24 9.22 -4.74 -13.28
C ALA A 24 9.06 -3.27 -12.85
N CYS A 25 8.33 -3.00 -11.77
CA CYS A 25 7.97 -1.62 -11.39
C CYS A 25 8.88 -1.00 -10.32
N LYS A 26 9.70 -1.79 -9.63
CA LYS A 26 10.53 -1.36 -8.48
C LYS A 26 9.76 -0.67 -7.35
N GLY A 27 8.44 -0.89 -7.30
CA GLY A 27 7.53 -0.27 -6.34
C GLY A 27 7.19 1.19 -6.67
N ALA A 28 7.33 1.63 -7.93
CA ALA A 28 6.96 2.98 -8.37
C ALA A 28 5.52 3.37 -7.96
N CYS A 29 4.56 2.44 -8.03
CA CYS A 29 3.17 2.69 -7.60
C CYS A 29 3.04 3.00 -6.10
N CYS A 30 4.01 2.64 -5.26
CA CYS A 30 4.02 2.92 -3.83
C CYS A 30 4.72 4.22 -3.46
N VAL A 31 5.41 4.86 -4.43
CA VAL A 31 6.22 6.07 -4.26
C VAL A 31 5.63 7.25 -5.02
N ASP A 32 5.20 7.02 -6.25
CA ASP A 32 4.70 8.05 -7.17
C ASP A 32 3.17 8.23 -7.11
N GLY A 33 2.51 7.58 -6.14
CA GLY A 33 1.07 7.70 -5.92
C GLY A 33 0.70 9.02 -5.26
N ASP A 34 -0.46 9.56 -5.63
CA ASP A 34 -1.10 10.73 -5.00
C ASP A 34 -2.14 10.34 -3.93
N ALA A 35 -2.37 9.05 -3.75
CA ALA A 35 -3.30 8.45 -2.81
C ALA A 35 -2.67 7.28 -2.05
N GLY A 36 -3.20 7.00 -0.87
CA GLY A 36 -2.81 5.86 -0.06
C GLY A 36 -3.29 4.54 -0.65
N ALA A 37 -2.81 3.42 -0.10
CA ALA A 37 -3.43 2.13 -0.37
C ALA A 37 -4.85 2.15 0.22
N PRO A 38 -5.90 1.84 -0.56
CA PRO A 38 -7.28 1.82 -0.09
C PRO A 38 -7.49 0.71 0.95
N LEU A 39 -8.40 0.94 1.90
CA LEU A 39 -8.64 0.07 3.03
C LEU A 39 -10.13 -0.19 3.26
N GLU A 40 -10.45 -1.41 3.69
CA GLU A 40 -11.74 -1.73 4.28
C GLU A 40 -11.79 -1.35 5.77
N LYS A 41 -13.00 -1.19 6.32
CA LYS A 41 -13.21 -0.83 7.74
C LYS A 41 -12.66 -1.85 8.74
N ASN A 42 -12.55 -3.11 8.35
CA ASN A 42 -11.91 -4.20 9.11
C ASN A 42 -10.40 -4.07 9.09
N GLU A 43 -9.81 -3.68 7.96
CA GLU A 43 -8.37 -3.54 7.79
C GLU A 43 -7.81 -2.41 8.66
N THR A 44 -8.56 -1.32 8.85
CA THR A 44 -8.12 -0.22 9.72
C THR A 44 -7.87 -0.66 11.17
N LYS A 45 -8.69 -1.59 11.68
CA LYS A 45 -8.50 -2.18 13.02
C LYS A 45 -7.27 -3.07 13.06
N ILE A 46 -7.09 -3.90 12.02
CA ILE A 46 -5.91 -4.76 11.90
C ILE A 46 -4.65 -3.89 11.89
N LEU A 47 -4.62 -2.80 11.11
CA LEU A 47 -3.48 -1.88 11.06
C LEU A 47 -3.15 -1.28 12.43
N GLN A 48 -4.15 -0.91 13.23
CA GLN A 48 -3.94 -0.44 14.60
C GLN A 48 -3.32 -1.51 15.50
N GLU A 49 -3.81 -2.75 15.40
CA GLU A 49 -3.34 -3.88 16.21
C GLU A 49 -1.91 -4.31 15.84
N ILE A 50 -1.58 -4.33 14.54
CA ILE A 50 -0.26 -4.76 14.07
C ILE A 50 0.78 -3.64 14.11
N TYR A 51 0.38 -2.36 14.16
CA TYR A 51 1.30 -1.23 14.13
C TYR A 51 2.50 -1.37 15.08
N PRO A 52 2.34 -1.74 16.36
CA PRO A 52 3.47 -1.92 17.27
C PRO A 52 4.47 -3.01 16.82
N LYS A 53 4.00 -4.02 16.09
CA LYS A 53 4.81 -5.14 15.58
C LYS A 53 5.56 -4.77 14.31
N ILE A 54 4.93 -4.01 13.42
CA ILE A 54 5.52 -3.60 12.14
C ILE A 54 6.37 -2.34 12.27
N LYS A 55 6.15 -1.50 13.30
CA LYS A 55 6.89 -0.25 13.53
C LYS A 55 8.42 -0.38 13.41
N PRO A 56 9.10 -1.44 13.92
CA PRO A 56 10.55 -1.60 13.78
C PRO A 56 11.04 -1.77 12.35
N TYR A 57 10.16 -2.17 11.42
CA TYR A 57 10.46 -2.38 10.02
C TYR A 57 10.23 -1.11 9.17
N LEU A 58 9.52 -0.11 9.71
CA LEU A 58 9.18 1.10 8.99
C LEU A 58 10.30 2.14 9.04
N ARG A 59 10.31 3.01 8.03
CA ARG A 59 11.19 4.18 8.00
C ARG A 59 10.74 5.22 9.02
N LYS A 60 11.66 6.10 9.43
CA LYS A 60 11.38 7.14 10.43
C LYS A 60 10.29 8.11 9.95
N GLU A 61 10.35 8.47 8.68
CA GLU A 61 9.40 9.37 8.02
C GLU A 61 7.99 8.75 7.99
N GLY A 62 7.90 7.46 7.68
CA GLY A 62 6.66 6.69 7.73
C GLY A 62 6.07 6.59 9.13
N ILE A 63 6.91 6.33 10.13
CA ILE A 63 6.51 6.32 11.55
C ILE A 63 5.94 7.69 11.96
N GLN A 64 6.62 8.78 11.59
CA GLN A 64 6.16 10.13 11.89
C GLN A 64 4.82 10.44 11.23
N ALA A 65 4.63 10.07 9.96
CA ALA A 65 3.37 10.23 9.26
C ALA A 65 2.24 9.45 9.96
N ILE A 66 2.47 8.20 10.33
CA ILE A 66 1.48 7.36 11.03
C ILE A 66 1.16 7.91 12.43
N GLU A 67 2.16 8.37 13.17
CA GLU A 67 1.95 8.96 14.51
C GLU A 67 1.21 10.29 14.45
N SER A 68 1.38 11.07 13.38
CA SER A 68 0.70 12.35 13.21
C SER A 68 -0.71 12.22 12.64
N GLN A 69 -0.94 11.30 11.71
CA GLN A 69 -2.18 11.19 10.93
C GLN A 69 -3.06 10.03 11.41
N GLY A 70 -2.47 9.01 12.05
CA GLY A 70 -3.10 7.73 12.36
C GLY A 70 -2.59 6.60 11.47
N THR A 71 -2.94 5.36 11.77
CA THR A 71 -2.60 4.19 10.92
C THR A 71 -3.37 4.17 9.60
N HIS A 72 -4.37 5.02 9.47
CA HIS A 72 -5.18 5.24 8.28
C HIS A 72 -5.77 6.64 8.34
N ILE A 73 -6.20 7.16 7.20
CA ILE A 73 -6.90 8.43 7.06
C ILE A 73 -8.23 8.23 6.33
N VAL A 74 -9.11 9.22 6.43
CA VAL A 74 -10.28 9.35 5.56
C VAL A 74 -9.91 10.36 4.47
N ALA A 75 -9.87 9.90 3.22
CA ALA A 75 -9.54 10.73 2.06
C ALA A 75 -10.68 11.70 1.72
N GLU A 76 -10.43 12.63 0.79
CA GLU A 76 -11.41 13.64 0.36
C GLU A 76 -12.68 13.04 -0.25
N ASN A 77 -12.57 11.85 -0.83
CA ASN A 77 -13.68 11.09 -1.40
C ASN A 77 -14.45 10.23 -0.36
N GLU A 78 -14.20 10.44 0.94
CA GLU A 78 -14.76 9.67 2.06
C GLU A 78 -14.33 8.19 2.12
N GLU A 79 -13.32 7.80 1.34
CA GLU A 79 -12.73 6.46 1.39
C GLU A 79 -11.61 6.37 2.44
N LEU A 80 -11.33 5.15 2.91
CA LEU A 80 -10.27 4.90 3.88
C LEU A 80 -9.00 4.51 3.13
N GLU A 81 -7.87 5.09 3.53
CA GLU A 81 -6.58 4.77 2.92
C GLU A 81 -5.41 4.88 3.90
N THR A 82 -4.26 4.32 3.54
CA THR A 82 -3.03 4.47 4.32
C THR A 82 -2.50 5.92 4.23
N PRO A 83 -1.94 6.49 5.30
CA PRO A 83 -1.36 7.83 5.26
C PRO A 83 -0.16 7.90 4.32
N LEU A 84 0.08 9.10 3.80
CA LEU A 84 1.24 9.43 2.98
C LEU A 84 2.27 10.24 3.77
N VAL A 85 3.54 10.08 3.43
CA VAL A 85 4.63 10.94 3.88
C VAL A 85 4.63 12.18 2.99
N GLU A 86 4.37 13.34 3.57
CA GLU A 86 4.36 14.63 2.86
C GLU A 86 3.50 14.64 1.56
N GLY A 87 2.44 13.82 1.51
CA GLY A 87 1.55 13.70 0.35
C GLY A 87 2.17 12.99 -0.86
N GLN A 88 3.28 12.26 -0.67
CA GLN A 88 3.96 11.50 -1.72
C GLN A 88 3.91 10.01 -1.39
N GLU A 89 4.97 9.42 -0.84
CA GLU A 89 5.02 7.98 -0.69
C GLU A 89 4.15 7.44 0.45
N CYS A 90 3.70 6.20 0.34
CA CYS A 90 2.98 5.53 1.42
C CYS A 90 3.82 5.48 2.70
N ALA A 91 3.23 5.77 3.86
CA ALA A 91 3.92 5.72 5.14
C ALA A 91 4.42 4.32 5.54
N TYR A 92 3.88 3.28 4.92
CA TYR A 92 4.31 1.89 5.11
C TYR A 92 5.42 1.46 4.16
N VAL A 93 5.86 2.32 3.22
CA VAL A 93 6.94 1.98 2.30
C VAL A 93 8.31 1.97 2.99
N THR A 94 9.13 1.02 2.56
CA THR A 94 10.54 0.82 2.94
C THR A 94 11.36 0.65 1.68
N PHE A 95 12.69 0.71 1.78
CA PHE A 95 13.57 0.52 0.62
C PHE A 95 14.63 -0.53 0.90
N ASP A 96 14.86 -1.43 -0.06
CA ASP A 96 15.96 -2.39 0.00
C ASP A 96 17.31 -1.74 -0.35
N SER A 97 18.39 -2.53 -0.27
CA SER A 97 19.75 -2.07 -0.59
C SER A 97 19.96 -1.66 -2.06
N LYS A 98 19.01 -1.98 -2.94
CA LYS A 98 19.03 -1.63 -4.36
C LYS A 98 18.09 -0.45 -4.67
N GLY A 99 17.44 0.13 -3.65
CA GLY A 99 16.46 1.22 -3.80
C GLY A 99 15.09 0.76 -4.28
N THR A 100 14.78 -0.53 -4.24
CA THR A 100 13.43 -1.05 -4.54
C THR A 100 12.48 -0.69 -3.39
N ALA A 101 11.35 -0.06 -3.70
CA ALA A 101 10.32 0.18 -2.70
C ALA A 101 9.59 -1.14 -2.33
N LEU A 102 9.51 -1.40 -1.03
CA LEU A 102 8.90 -2.60 -0.43
C LEU A 102 7.84 -2.20 0.60
N CYS A 103 6.80 -3.01 0.76
CA CYS A 103 5.83 -2.81 1.84
C CYS A 103 6.39 -3.29 3.18
N GLY A 104 6.51 -2.41 4.16
CA GLY A 104 7.01 -2.73 5.50
C GLY A 104 6.10 -3.68 6.28
N ILE A 105 4.82 -3.81 5.90
CA ILE A 105 3.89 -4.79 6.47
C ILE A 105 4.26 -6.21 6.00
N GLU A 106 4.66 -6.38 4.73
CA GLU A 106 5.06 -7.67 4.17
C GLU A 106 6.47 -8.10 4.59
N GLN A 107 7.30 -7.16 5.04
CA GLN A 107 8.65 -7.43 5.55
C GLN A 107 8.68 -7.85 7.03
N ALA A 108 7.56 -7.67 7.76
CA ALA A 108 7.48 -7.89 9.20
C ALA A 108 7.32 -9.37 9.57
#